data_AF-A0A1M3B9Q1-F1
#
_entry.id   AF-A0A1M3B9Q1-F1
#
_cell.length_a   1.000
_cell.length_b   1.000
_cell.length_c   1.000
_cell.angle_alpha   90.00
_cell.angle_beta   90.00
_cell.angle_gamma   90.00
#
_symmetry.space_group_name_H-M   'P 1'
#
loop_
_entity.id
_entity.type
_entity.pdbx_description
1 polymer ?
#
loop_
_entity_poly.entity_id
_entity_poly.type
_entity_poly.pdbx_seq_one_letter_code
_entity_poly.pdbx_strand_id
1 'polypeptide(L)'
;MEDLAENNLIKFKNISRKKEGIFANFKVKGTKGGASFSASIAVDISAAEADPGDSLEKIIDVCARMAVREFKRAEFQFEGITAI
;
A
#
# COMPACT_ATOMS: atom_id res chain seq x y z
N MET A 1 -21.94 -1.21 10.89
CA MET A 1 -21.95 -1.81 9.55
C MET A 1 -20.85 -1.09 8.80
N GLU A 2 -19.72 -1.75 8.51
CA GLU A 2 -18.62 -1.10 7.79
C GLU A 2 -19.13 -0.66 6.42
N ASP A 3 -18.99 0.63 6.13
CA ASP A 3 -19.48 1.27 4.91
C ASP A 3 -18.87 0.57 3.68
N LEU A 4 -19.72 0.07 2.78
CA LEU A 4 -19.29 -0.53 1.51
C LEU A 4 -18.41 0.42 0.71
N ALA A 5 -18.54 1.74 0.93
CA ALA A 5 -17.70 2.76 0.31
C ALA A 5 -16.22 2.70 0.76
N GLU A 6 -15.90 2.10 1.91
CA GLU A 6 -14.51 1.96 2.37
C GLU A 6 -13.85 0.65 1.92
N ASN A 7 -14.61 -0.30 1.38
CA ASN A 7 -14.13 -1.60 1.00
C ASN A 7 -13.27 -1.50 -0.28
N ASN A 8 -12.05 -2.04 -0.25
CA ASN A 8 -11.08 -2.05 -1.35
C ASN A 8 -10.50 -0.68 -1.74
N LEU A 9 -10.56 0.33 -0.86
CA LEU A 9 -9.90 1.61 -1.11
C LEU A 9 -8.44 1.60 -0.61
N ILE A 10 -7.56 2.18 -1.42
CA ILE A 10 -6.22 2.56 -0.99
C ILE A 10 -6.27 3.98 -0.41
N LYS A 11 -6.07 4.10 0.90
CA LYS A 11 -6.12 5.38 1.61
C LYS A 11 -4.70 5.85 1.92
N PHE A 12 -4.33 7.01 1.39
CA PHE A 12 -3.12 7.70 1.83
C PHE A 12 -3.20 8.01 3.33
N LYS A 13 -2.08 7.85 4.04
CA LYS A 13 -1.96 8.12 5.47
C LYS A 13 -1.07 9.31 5.74
N ASN A 14 0.19 9.23 5.32
CA ASN A 14 1.21 10.25 5.54
C ASN A 14 2.44 9.96 4.68
N ILE A 15 3.35 10.92 4.63
CA ILE A 15 4.75 10.70 4.24
C ILE A 15 5.57 10.56 5.52
N SER A 16 6.44 9.55 5.58
CA SER A 16 7.38 9.37 6.69
C SER A 16 8.82 9.34 6.17
N ARG A 17 9.73 9.93 6.92
CA ARG A 17 11.17 9.88 6.65
C ARG A 17 11.82 8.92 7.64
N LYS A 18 12.56 7.95 7.12
CA LYS A 18 13.38 7.00 7.89
C LYS A 18 14.84 7.15 7.46
N LYS A 19 15.76 6.46 8.16
CA LYS A 19 17.19 6.45 7.80
C LYS A 19 17.44 5.96 6.37
N GLU A 20 16.62 5.02 5.91
CA GLU A 20 16.78 4.34 4.62
C GLU A 20 16.12 5.08 3.45
N GLY A 21 15.23 6.04 3.70
CA GLY A 21 14.49 6.70 2.63
C GLY A 21 13.25 7.48 3.11
N ILE A 22 12.46 7.94 2.14
CA ILE A 22 11.20 8.64 2.38
C ILE A 22 10.08 7.79 1.79
N PHE A 23 9.02 7.59 2.57
CA PHE A 23 7.97 6.63 2.26
C PHE A 23 6.61 7.29 2.25
N ALA A 24 5.86 7.10 1.15
CA ALA A 24 4.43 7.36 1.12
C ALA A 24 3.69 6.14 1.70
N ASN A 25 2.91 6.38 2.76
CA ASN A 25 2.27 5.33 3.53
C ASN A 25 0.78 5.26 3.19
N PHE A 26 0.31 4.05 2.93
CA PHE A 26 -1.07 3.75 2.55
C PHE A 26 -1.66 2.66 3.43
N LYS A 27 -2.97 2.69 3.59
CA LYS A 27 -3.74 1.61 4.21
C LYS A 27 -4.78 1.09 3.24
N VAL A 28 -4.87 -0.23 3.12
CA VAL A 28 -5.92 -0.93 2.38
C VAL A 28 -6.70 -1.77 3.36
N LYS A 29 -8.03 -1.74 3.22
CA LYS A 29 -8.92 -2.64 3.94
C LYS A 29 -9.94 -3.20 2.96
N GLY A 30 -10.36 -4.44 3.19
CA GLY A 30 -11.51 -4.94 2.49
C GLY A 30 -12.01 -6.28 2.99
N THR A 31 -13.14 -6.68 2.42
CA THR A 31 -13.80 -7.95 2.72
C THR A 31 -14.15 -8.62 1.40
N LYS A 32 -13.68 -9.85 1.19
CA LYS A 32 -13.95 -10.64 -0.01
C LYS A 32 -14.09 -12.13 0.35
N GLY A 33 -15.17 -12.76 -0.09
CA GLY A 33 -15.40 -14.21 0.13
C GLY A 33 -15.47 -14.63 1.61
N GLY A 34 -15.93 -13.73 2.49
CA GLY A 34 -15.97 -13.98 3.94
C GLY A 34 -14.64 -13.71 4.68
N ALA A 35 -13.56 -13.41 3.97
CA ALA A 35 -12.30 -12.98 4.56
C ALA A 35 -12.23 -11.45 4.65
N SER A 36 -11.96 -10.93 5.84
CA SER A 36 -11.61 -9.52 6.06
C SER A 36 -10.10 -9.38 6.09
N PHE A 37 -9.56 -8.42 5.34
CA PHE A 37 -8.14 -8.15 5.24
C PHE A 37 -7.83 -6.68 5.47
N SER A 38 -6.65 -6.43 6.03
CA SER A 38 -6.09 -5.09 6.20
C SER A 38 -4.61 -5.16 5.92
N ALA A 39 -4.10 -4.25 5.10
CA ALA A 39 -2.68 -4.13 4.80
C ALA A 39 -2.21 -2.68 4.97
N SER A 40 -0.98 -2.53 5.45
CA SER A 40 -0.25 -1.26 5.45
C SER A 40 0.83 -1.36 4.38
N ILE A 41 0.89 -0.40 3.48
CA ILE A 41 1.85 -0.38 2.37
C ILE A 41 2.70 0.88 2.52
N ALA A 42 4.01 0.71 2.57
CA ALA A 42 4.97 1.81 2.52
C ALA A 42 5.68 1.76 1.17
N VAL A 43 5.55 2.82 0.39
CA VAL A 43 6.21 2.95 -0.92
C VAL A 43 7.33 3.94 -0.80
N ASP A 44 8.55 3.53 -1.11
CA ASP A 44 9.67 4.46 -1.26
C ASP A 44 9.37 5.40 -2.42
N ILE A 45 9.36 6.71 -2.15
CA ILE A 45 8.99 7.70 -3.16
C ILE A 45 9.99 7.72 -4.33
N SER A 46 11.27 7.44 -4.06
CA SER A 46 12.31 7.41 -5.08
C SER A 46 12.15 6.21 -6.01
N ALA A 47 11.71 5.05 -5.48
CA ALA A 47 11.41 3.87 -6.28
C ALA A 47 10.17 4.04 -7.17
N ALA A 48 9.28 4.97 -6.80
CA ALA A 48 8.13 5.37 -7.61
C ALA A 48 8.46 6.53 -8.59
N GLU A 49 9.75 6.87 -8.76
CA GLU A 49 10.23 7.99 -9.59
C GLU A 49 9.65 9.35 -9.18
N ALA A 50 9.35 9.52 -7.89
CA ALA A 50 8.88 10.77 -7.30
C ALA A 50 10.00 11.45 -6.51
N ASP A 51 10.00 12.78 -6.52
CA ASP A 51 10.94 13.60 -5.74
C ASP A 51 10.27 14.17 -4.47
N PRO A 52 11.00 14.35 -3.35
CA PRO A 52 10.45 15.00 -2.16
C PRO A 52 9.92 16.43 -2.38
N GLY A 53 10.40 17.12 -3.42
CA GLY A 53 9.96 18.46 -3.81
C GLY A 53 8.76 18.46 -4.76
N ASP A 54 8.29 17.30 -5.22
CA ASP A 54 7.06 17.18 -6.00
C ASP A 54 5.83 17.57 -5.17
N SER A 55 4.73 17.93 -5.86
CA SER A 55 3.47 18.15 -5.17
C SER A 55 3.01 16.86 -4.47
N LEU A 56 2.34 17.03 -3.32
CA LEU A 56 1.81 15.91 -2.56
C LEU A 56 0.86 15.04 -3.41
N GLU A 57 0.06 15.66 -4.28
CA GLU A 57 -0.87 14.97 -5.18
C GLU A 57 -0.13 14.06 -6.17
N LYS A 58 0.98 14.55 -6.75
CA LYS A 58 1.82 13.76 -7.66
C LYS A 58 2.43 12.57 -6.92
N ILE A 59 3.02 12.80 -5.74
CA ILE A 59 3.61 11.75 -4.90
C ILE A 59 2.57 10.68 -4.57
N ILE A 60 1.35 11.10 -4.18
CA ILE A 60 0.25 10.19 -3.86
C ILE A 60 -0.15 9.37 -5.09
N ASP A 61 -0.37 9.98 -6.25
CA ASP A 61 -0.83 9.26 -7.45
C ASP A 61 0.17 8.18 -7.90
N VAL A 62 1.45 8.55 -8.06
CA VAL A 62 2.47 7.60 -8.55
C VAL A 62 2.75 6.49 -7.54
N CYS A 63 2.83 6.82 -6.25
CA CYS A 63 3.05 5.83 -5.20
C CYS A 63 1.83 4.92 -5.00
N ALA A 64 0.61 5.44 -5.10
CA ALA A 64 -0.61 4.63 -4.99
C ALA A 64 -0.73 3.64 -6.16
N ARG A 65 -0.39 4.06 -7.39
CA ARG A 65 -0.34 3.16 -8.56
C ARG A 65 0.65 2.02 -8.36
N MET A 66 1.85 2.33 -7.87
CA MET A 66 2.85 1.33 -7.53
C MET A 66 2.36 0.40 -6.42
N ALA A 67 1.83 0.94 -5.31
CA ALA A 67 1.29 0.16 -4.20
C ALA A 67 0.23 -0.86 -4.66
N VAL A 68 -0.73 -0.44 -5.49
CA VAL A 68 -1.78 -1.34 -6.00
C VAL A 68 -1.20 -2.40 -6.93
N ARG A 69 -0.25 -2.03 -7.80
CA ARG A 69 0.38 -2.96 -8.75
C ARG A 69 1.15 -4.06 -8.03
N GLU A 70 2.01 -3.68 -7.09
CA GLU A 70 2.84 -4.64 -6.36
C GLU A 70 2.00 -5.49 -5.39
N PHE A 71 1.06 -4.87 -4.67
CA PHE A 71 0.20 -5.62 -3.75
C PHE A 71 -0.66 -6.68 -4.45
N LYS A 72 -1.17 -6.39 -5.67
CA LYS A 72 -1.92 -7.38 -6.46
C LYS A 72 -1.05 -8.54 -6.97
N ARG A 73 0.26 -8.32 -7.10
CA ARG A 73 1.24 -9.31 -7.56
C ARG A 73 1.92 -10.06 -6.42
N ALA A 74 1.69 -9.64 -5.18
CA ALA A 74 2.27 -10.27 -4.00
C ALA A 74 1.71 -11.69 -3.84
N GLU A 75 2.60 -12.68 -3.86
CA GLU A 75 2.29 -14.06 -3.52
C GLU A 75 2.47 -14.23 -2.01
N PHE A 76 1.36 -14.35 -1.29
CA PHE A 76 1.39 -14.61 0.14
C PHE A 76 1.53 -16.11 0.37
N GLN A 77 2.49 -16.49 1.20
CA GLN A 77 2.70 -17.87 1.62
C GLN A 77 2.16 -18.06 3.03
N PHE A 78 1.66 -19.26 3.32
CA PHE A 78 1.29 -19.64 4.68
C PHE A 78 2.55 -19.89 5.50
N GLU A 79 2.62 -19.25 6.66
CA GLU A 79 3.63 -19.56 7.66
C GLU A 79 3.51 -21.04 8.07
N GLY A 80 4.61 -21.77 8.05
CA GLY A 80 4.66 -23.18 8.48
C GLY A 80 4.24 -24.22 7.43
N ILE A 81 3.88 -23.82 6.21
CA ILE A 81 3.63 -24.75 5.08
C ILE A 81 4.76 -24.60 4.03
N THR A 82 6.01 -24.60 4.50
CA THR A 82 7.16 -24.66 3.60
C THR A 82 7.41 -26.12 3.23
N ALA A 83 6.90 -26.50 2.05
CA ALA A 83 7.31 -27.62 1.18
C ALA A 83 7.43 -29.03 1.78
N ILE A 84 6.50 -29.91 1.40
CA ILE A 84 6.85 -31.26 0.94
C ILE A 84 6.84 -31.23 -0.59
#